data_AF-A0A2Z3IA70-F1
#
_entry.id   AF-A0A2Z3IA70-F1
#
_cell.length_a   1.000
_cell.length_b   1.000
_cell.length_c   1.000
_cell.angle_alpha   90.00
_cell.angle_beta   90.00
_cell.angle_gamma   90.00
#
_symmetry.space_group_name_H-M   'P 1'
#
loop_
_entity.id
_entity.type
_entity.pdbx_description
1 polymer ?
#
loop_
_entity_poly.entity_id
_entity_poly.type
_entity_poly.pdbx_seq_one_letter_code
_entity_poly.pdbx_strand_id
1 'polypeptide(L)'
;MANSLEIQQTIAQALNVCPSFKIEQEMITELKRRIQFLKDTLKQSGLKVYVLGISGGVDSLTAGMMTQRAINELREETGDSAYRFIAVRLPYKQQADEAEAMQSIEVIAPDGCEIINIAPSVEGMVSSVHALQTVAESKRDFVIGNIKARERMVAQYAVAGAYDGLVIGTDHAAEAVMGFYTKFGDGAFDIGPLIGLVKHQVRAFAHYLGAPDNLVNKVPTADLEDLKPGLPDEVAHGVSYGDIDAFLHGKSVSSDAFKKIVDTYHKSMHKRKLPIGP
;
A
#
# COMPACT_ATOMS: atom_id res chain seq x y z
N MET A 1 26.79 19.13 -3.34
CA MET A 1 25.74 19.19 -4.37
C MET A 1 25.85 18.04 -5.38
N ALA A 2 26.99 17.82 -6.05
CA ALA A 2 27.15 16.68 -6.99
C ALA A 2 26.84 15.30 -6.36
N ASN A 3 27.34 15.05 -5.14
CA ASN A 3 27.11 13.79 -4.40
C ASN A 3 25.62 13.57 -4.00
N SER A 4 24.87 14.65 -3.75
CA SER A 4 23.47 14.54 -3.29
C SER A 4 22.53 14.05 -4.38
N LEU A 5 22.68 14.60 -5.60
CA LEU A 5 21.87 14.20 -6.74
C LEU A 5 22.17 12.75 -7.17
N GLU A 6 23.44 12.35 -7.13
CA GLU A 6 23.85 10.98 -7.44
C GLU A 6 23.23 9.96 -6.46
N ILE A 7 23.20 10.28 -5.16
CA ILE A 7 22.53 9.45 -4.15
C ILE A 7 21.01 9.37 -4.43
N GLN A 8 20.35 10.50 -4.73
CA GLN A 8 18.93 10.52 -5.07
C GLN A 8 18.63 9.65 -6.29
N GLN A 9 19.42 9.79 -7.36
CA GLN A 9 19.28 9.00 -8.59
C GLN A 9 19.48 7.51 -8.33
N THR A 10 20.48 7.16 -7.52
CA THR A 10 20.76 5.76 -7.16
C THR A 10 19.58 5.14 -6.40
N ILE A 11 19.03 5.84 -5.42
CA ILE A 11 17.88 5.36 -4.64
C ILE A 11 16.62 5.30 -5.51
N ALA A 12 16.37 6.34 -6.32
CA ALA A 12 15.21 6.38 -7.22
C ALA A 12 15.25 5.24 -8.24
N GLN A 13 16.43 4.95 -8.81
CA GLN A 13 16.63 3.82 -9.72
C GLN A 13 16.40 2.48 -8.99
N ALA A 14 16.94 2.31 -7.78
CA ALA A 14 16.75 1.09 -7.00
C ALA A 14 15.28 0.82 -6.63
N LEU A 15 14.47 1.87 -6.52
CA LEU A 15 13.04 1.79 -6.23
C LEU A 15 12.15 1.83 -7.50
N ASN A 16 12.75 1.81 -8.69
CA ASN A 16 12.06 1.92 -9.98
C ASN A 16 11.10 3.12 -10.04
N VAL A 17 11.55 4.28 -9.53
CA VAL A 17 10.70 5.48 -9.44
C VAL A 17 10.20 5.87 -10.82
N CYS A 18 8.88 6.01 -10.93
CA CYS A 18 8.21 6.50 -12.12
C CYS A 18 8.59 7.97 -12.35
N PRO A 19 9.03 8.35 -13.56
CA PRO A 19 9.34 9.73 -13.89
C PRO A 19 8.15 10.67 -13.61
N SER A 20 8.42 11.91 -13.23
CA SER A 20 7.37 12.92 -13.09
C SER A 20 6.60 13.10 -14.39
N PHE A 21 5.28 13.20 -14.31
CA PHE A 21 4.44 13.49 -15.47
C PHE A 21 4.56 14.98 -15.84
N LYS A 22 4.99 15.26 -17.06
CA LYS A 22 5.11 16.62 -17.61
C LYS A 22 3.79 17.09 -18.22
N ILE A 23 3.01 16.16 -18.76
CA ILE A 23 1.69 16.39 -19.35
C ILE A 23 0.73 15.27 -18.94
N GLU A 24 -0.57 15.55 -18.96
CA GLU A 24 -1.62 14.59 -18.57
C GLU A 24 -1.55 13.28 -19.39
N GLN A 25 -1.20 13.35 -20.67
CA GLN A 25 -1.10 12.16 -21.53
C GLN A 25 -0.06 11.15 -21.03
N GLU A 26 1.04 11.59 -20.40
CA GLU A 26 2.05 10.69 -19.82
C GLU A 26 1.47 9.93 -18.63
N MET A 27 0.72 10.62 -17.76
CA MET A 27 -0.01 10.01 -16.64
C MET A 27 -1.03 8.98 -17.13
N ILE A 28 -1.85 9.33 -18.12
CA ILE A 28 -2.85 8.41 -18.70
C ILE A 28 -2.17 7.17 -19.28
N THR A 29 -1.05 7.35 -19.97
CA THR A 29 -0.29 6.25 -20.58
C THR A 29 0.27 5.32 -19.52
N GLU A 30 0.84 5.87 -18.44
CA GLU A 30 1.35 5.07 -17.33
C GLU A 30 0.24 4.32 -16.57
N LEU A 31 -0.91 4.96 -16.34
CA LEU A 31 -2.07 4.32 -15.74
C LEU A 31 -2.55 3.12 -16.60
N LYS A 32 -2.70 3.32 -17.92
CA LYS A 32 -3.06 2.25 -18.86
C LYS A 32 -2.04 1.11 -18.84
N ARG A 33 -0.75 1.42 -18.78
CA ARG A 33 0.31 0.40 -18.67
C ARG A 33 0.16 -0.45 -17.41
N ARG A 34 -0.18 0.17 -16.28
CA ARG A 34 -0.37 -0.54 -14.99
C ARG A 34 -1.65 -1.37 -14.95
N ILE A 35 -2.73 -0.88 -15.57
CA ILE A 35 -3.96 -1.67 -15.77
C ILE A 35 -3.66 -2.88 -16.66
N GLN A 36 -2.94 -2.68 -17.76
CA GLN A 36 -2.54 -3.79 -18.64
C GLN A 36 -1.66 -4.81 -17.91
N PHE A 37 -0.73 -4.36 -17.07
CA PHE A 37 0.06 -5.24 -16.21
C PHE A 37 -0.79 -6.12 -15.28
N LEU A 38 -1.84 -5.58 -14.67
CA LEU A 38 -2.80 -6.37 -13.88
C LEU A 38 -3.52 -7.42 -14.74
N LYS A 39 -3.93 -7.05 -15.94
CA LYS A 39 -4.63 -7.95 -16.87
C LYS A 39 -3.75 -9.09 -17.34
N ASP A 40 -2.53 -8.76 -17.75
CA ASP A 40 -1.54 -9.72 -18.24
C ASP A 40 -1.13 -10.69 -17.14
N THR A 41 -0.99 -10.21 -15.90
CA THR A 41 -0.61 -11.06 -14.76
C THR A 41 -1.66 -12.14 -14.49
N LEU A 42 -2.96 -11.80 -14.49
CA LEU A 42 -4.02 -12.83 -14.34
C LEU A 42 -3.97 -13.82 -15.50
N LYS A 43 -3.96 -13.33 -16.75
CA LYS A 43 -3.90 -14.20 -17.94
C LYS A 43 -2.71 -15.17 -17.89
N GLN A 44 -1.53 -14.69 -17.47
CA GLN A 44 -0.32 -15.51 -17.36
C GLN A 44 -0.35 -16.50 -16.20
N SER A 45 -0.93 -16.12 -15.06
CA SER A 45 -1.06 -17.01 -13.90
C SER A 45 -2.08 -18.14 -14.09
N GLY A 46 -3.03 -17.97 -15.02
CA GLY A 46 -4.19 -18.86 -15.17
C GLY A 46 -5.28 -18.63 -14.12
N LEU A 47 -5.06 -17.73 -13.16
CA LEU A 47 -6.04 -17.33 -12.15
C LEU A 47 -6.95 -16.22 -12.68
N LYS A 48 -8.06 -15.99 -11.97
CA LYS A 48 -9.09 -15.02 -12.40
C LYS A 48 -9.50 -14.03 -11.31
N VAL A 49 -8.96 -14.15 -10.10
CA VAL A 49 -9.40 -13.36 -8.95
C VAL A 49 -8.25 -12.54 -8.39
N TYR A 50 -8.53 -11.25 -8.14
CA TYR A 50 -7.70 -10.42 -7.28
C TYR A 50 -8.37 -10.20 -5.92
N VAL A 51 -7.54 -10.08 -4.88
CA VAL A 51 -7.96 -9.76 -3.51
C VAL A 51 -7.16 -8.55 -3.01
N LEU A 52 -7.83 -7.59 -2.37
CA LEU A 52 -7.18 -6.42 -1.77
C LEU A 52 -7.91 -5.94 -0.52
N GLY A 53 -7.16 -5.68 0.54
CA GLY A 53 -7.61 -4.95 1.71
C GLY A 53 -7.88 -3.48 1.40
N ILE A 54 -9.09 -3.01 1.66
CA ILE A 54 -9.49 -1.60 1.46
C ILE A 54 -9.53 -0.92 2.82
N SER A 55 -8.61 0.00 3.09
CA SER A 55 -8.48 0.65 4.40
C SER A 55 -9.24 1.97 4.51
N GLY A 56 -9.60 2.58 3.38
CA GLY A 56 -10.07 3.96 3.29
C GLY A 56 -8.96 4.97 2.99
N GLY A 57 -7.69 4.54 2.96
CA GLY A 57 -6.57 5.34 2.48
C GLY A 57 -6.49 5.38 0.94
N VAL A 58 -5.93 6.47 0.42
CA VAL A 58 -5.83 6.72 -1.03
C VAL A 58 -5.10 5.62 -1.80
N ASP A 59 -4.12 4.95 -1.20
CA ASP A 59 -3.33 3.92 -1.90
C ASP A 59 -4.18 2.68 -2.18
N SER A 60 -4.92 2.20 -1.17
CA SER A 60 -5.88 1.09 -1.35
C SER A 60 -7.04 1.46 -2.27
N LEU A 61 -7.50 2.72 -2.23
CA LEU A 61 -8.52 3.24 -3.13
C LEU A 61 -8.03 3.19 -4.59
N THR A 62 -6.88 3.79 -4.88
CA THR A 62 -6.31 3.83 -6.23
C THR A 62 -6.03 2.43 -6.76
N ALA A 63 -5.38 1.57 -5.96
CA ALA A 63 -5.11 0.19 -6.35
C ALA A 63 -6.41 -0.59 -6.59
N GLY A 64 -7.43 -0.41 -5.75
CA GLY A 64 -8.74 -1.03 -5.91
C GLY A 64 -9.45 -0.59 -7.19
N MET A 65 -9.49 0.72 -7.49
CA MET A 65 -10.10 1.25 -8.72
C MET A 65 -9.37 0.77 -9.98
N MET A 66 -8.03 0.75 -9.97
CA MET A 66 -7.24 0.18 -11.06
C MET A 66 -7.53 -1.31 -11.27
N THR A 67 -7.67 -2.06 -10.18
CA THR A 67 -7.97 -3.49 -10.20
C THR A 67 -9.36 -3.77 -10.73
N GLN A 68 -10.39 -3.07 -10.25
CA GLN A 68 -11.75 -3.24 -10.76
C GLN A 68 -11.84 -2.88 -12.26
N ARG A 69 -11.15 -1.82 -12.68
CA ARG A 69 -11.07 -1.46 -14.11
C ARG A 69 -10.40 -2.55 -14.94
N ALA A 70 -9.28 -3.11 -14.47
CA ALA A 70 -8.62 -4.22 -15.14
C ALA A 70 -9.54 -5.44 -15.30
N ILE A 71 -10.28 -5.77 -14.25
CA ILE A 71 -11.24 -6.88 -14.26
C ILE A 71 -12.41 -6.62 -15.21
N ASN A 72 -12.98 -5.42 -15.22
CA ASN A 72 -14.04 -5.04 -16.18
C ASN A 72 -13.54 -5.17 -17.62
N GLU A 73 -12.37 -4.58 -17.95
CA GLU A 73 -11.77 -4.68 -19.28
C GLU A 73 -11.47 -6.14 -19.67
N LEU A 74 -11.01 -6.98 -18.75
CA LEU A 74 -10.81 -8.42 -19.00
C LEU A 74 -12.10 -9.13 -19.38
N ARG A 75 -13.18 -8.87 -18.66
CA ARG A 75 -14.48 -9.47 -18.95
C ARG A 75 -14.99 -9.03 -20.31
N GLU A 76 -14.85 -7.76 -20.66
CA GLU A 76 -15.22 -7.23 -21.97
C GLU A 76 -14.39 -7.84 -23.10
N GLU A 77 -13.07 -7.97 -22.91
CA GLU A 77 -12.16 -8.53 -23.91
C GLU A 77 -12.34 -10.03 -24.15
N THR A 78 -12.64 -10.78 -23.09
CA THR A 78 -12.60 -12.25 -23.12
C THR A 78 -13.99 -12.89 -23.13
N GLY A 79 -15.03 -12.16 -22.71
CA GLY A 79 -16.36 -12.70 -22.45
C GLY A 79 -16.45 -13.61 -21.21
N ASP A 80 -15.39 -13.71 -20.41
CA ASP A 80 -15.31 -14.62 -19.27
C ASP A 80 -15.71 -13.92 -17.97
N SER A 81 -16.92 -14.19 -17.48
CA SER A 81 -17.45 -13.58 -16.25
C SER A 81 -16.78 -14.07 -14.97
N ALA A 82 -15.87 -15.05 -15.03
CA ALA A 82 -15.17 -15.54 -13.85
C ALA A 82 -14.03 -14.62 -13.38
N TYR A 83 -13.61 -13.64 -14.18
CA TYR A 83 -12.71 -12.59 -13.70
C TYR A 83 -13.41 -11.74 -12.64
N ARG A 84 -12.84 -11.64 -11.43
CA ARG A 84 -13.42 -10.90 -10.32
C ARG A 84 -12.38 -10.15 -9.49
N PHE A 85 -12.80 -9.06 -8.87
CA PHE A 85 -12.09 -8.42 -7.78
C PHE A 85 -12.87 -8.52 -6.47
N ILE A 86 -12.22 -9.04 -5.43
CA ILE A 86 -12.75 -9.16 -4.08
C ILE A 86 -12.05 -8.15 -3.17
N ALA A 87 -12.78 -7.11 -2.80
CA ALA A 87 -12.34 -6.20 -1.76
C ALA A 87 -12.51 -6.85 -0.38
N VAL A 88 -11.63 -6.52 0.56
CA VAL A 88 -11.70 -7.03 1.93
C VAL A 88 -11.60 -5.87 2.92
N ARG A 89 -12.59 -5.72 3.79
CA ARG A 89 -12.53 -4.84 4.96
C ARG A 89 -11.91 -5.60 6.12
N LEU A 90 -10.90 -5.01 6.74
CA LEU A 90 -10.06 -5.65 7.76
C LEU A 90 -9.97 -4.84 9.06
N PRO A 91 -11.11 -4.51 9.70
CA PRO A 91 -11.12 -3.74 10.94
C PRO A 91 -10.52 -4.55 12.09
N TYR A 92 -9.84 -3.88 13.01
CA TYR A 92 -9.57 -4.40 14.34
C TYR A 92 -10.63 -3.85 15.29
N LYS A 93 -11.54 -4.71 15.77
CA LYS A 93 -12.72 -4.29 16.53
C LYS A 93 -13.59 -3.36 15.70
N GLN A 94 -13.65 -2.08 16.08
CA GLN A 94 -14.33 -1.03 15.33
C GLN A 94 -13.26 -0.08 14.79
N GLN A 95 -13.26 0.13 13.48
CA GLN A 95 -12.37 1.09 12.83
C GLN A 95 -12.97 2.50 12.95
N ALA A 96 -12.14 3.50 13.26
CA ALA A 96 -12.61 4.87 13.49
C ALA A 96 -13.10 5.54 12.19
N ASP A 97 -12.42 5.28 11.08
CA ASP A 97 -12.69 5.78 9.73
C ASP A 97 -13.40 4.74 8.84
N GLU A 98 -14.32 3.97 9.44
CA GLU A 98 -15.14 2.98 8.72
C GLU A 98 -15.97 3.63 7.60
N ALA A 99 -16.42 4.87 7.80
CA ALA A 99 -17.21 5.59 6.80
C ALA A 99 -16.43 5.83 5.51
N GLU A 100 -15.18 6.30 5.61
CA GLU A 100 -14.29 6.53 4.46
C GLU A 100 -13.89 5.22 3.78
N ALA A 101 -13.71 4.15 4.56
CA ALA A 101 -13.41 2.84 4.01
C ALA A 101 -14.60 2.27 3.23
N MET A 102 -15.83 2.42 3.74
CA MET A 102 -17.05 2.02 3.02
C MET A 102 -17.32 2.92 1.81
N GLN A 103 -17.08 4.23 1.90
CA GLN A 103 -17.14 5.13 0.75
C GLN A 103 -16.13 4.72 -0.32
N SER A 104 -14.94 4.26 0.07
CA SER A 104 -13.95 3.73 -0.88
C SER A 104 -14.47 2.47 -1.57
N ILE A 105 -15.13 1.56 -0.84
CA ILE A 105 -15.78 0.37 -1.44
C ILE A 105 -16.85 0.79 -2.45
N GLU A 106 -17.69 1.77 -2.12
CA GLU A 106 -18.73 2.27 -3.04
C GLU A 106 -18.13 2.86 -4.31
N VAL A 107 -17.08 3.66 -4.19
CA VAL A 107 -16.38 4.28 -5.34
C VAL A 107 -15.68 3.24 -6.21
N ILE A 108 -15.07 2.22 -5.59
CA ILE A 108 -14.41 1.11 -6.29
C ILE A 108 -15.43 0.24 -7.02
N ALA A 109 -16.58 0.00 -6.39
CA ALA A 109 -17.61 -0.95 -6.83
C ALA A 109 -17.04 -2.36 -7.15
N PRO A 110 -16.43 -3.04 -6.15
CA PRO A 110 -15.83 -4.36 -6.36
C PRO A 110 -16.88 -5.43 -6.65
N ASP A 111 -16.49 -6.51 -7.35
CA ASP A 111 -17.40 -7.63 -7.63
C ASP A 111 -17.83 -8.40 -6.37
N GLY A 112 -17.04 -8.31 -5.30
CA GLY A 112 -17.37 -8.83 -3.98
C GLY A 112 -16.68 -8.04 -2.88
N CYS A 113 -17.28 -8.05 -1.69
CA CYS A 113 -16.72 -7.42 -0.49
C CYS A 113 -16.88 -8.36 0.71
N GLU A 114 -15.75 -8.76 1.30
CA GLU A 114 -15.71 -9.54 2.54
C GLU A 114 -15.36 -8.61 3.72
N ILE A 115 -15.98 -8.83 4.88
CA ILE A 115 -15.65 -8.07 6.11
C ILE A 115 -15.11 -9.04 7.15
N ILE A 116 -13.82 -8.94 7.47
CA ILE A 116 -13.13 -9.85 8.38
C ILE A 116 -12.57 -9.04 9.54
N ASN A 117 -13.18 -9.20 10.72
CA ASN A 117 -12.65 -8.59 11.94
C ASN A 117 -11.41 -9.35 12.42
N ILE A 118 -10.24 -8.70 12.42
CA ILE A 118 -8.98 -9.36 12.78
C ILE A 118 -8.77 -9.48 14.29
N ALA A 119 -9.64 -8.89 15.13
CA ALA A 119 -9.45 -8.84 16.58
C ALA A 119 -9.27 -10.22 17.23
N PRO A 120 -10.06 -11.27 16.91
CA PRO A 120 -9.88 -12.58 17.53
C PRO A 120 -8.49 -13.18 17.25
N SER A 121 -7.97 -13.02 16.03
CA SER A 121 -6.63 -13.53 15.66
C SER A 121 -5.53 -12.75 16.37
N VAL A 122 -5.63 -11.41 16.35
CA VAL A 122 -4.67 -10.51 17.01
C VAL A 122 -4.62 -10.79 18.52
N GLU A 123 -5.77 -10.84 19.20
CA GLU A 123 -5.85 -11.04 20.65
C GLU A 123 -5.37 -12.45 21.06
N GLY A 124 -5.66 -13.47 20.24
CA GLY A 124 -5.12 -14.82 20.44
C GLY A 124 -3.59 -14.86 20.36
N MET A 125 -3.00 -14.19 19.38
CA MET A 125 -1.54 -14.09 19.26
C MET A 125 -0.93 -13.30 20.43
N VAL A 126 -1.51 -12.15 20.77
CA VAL A 126 -1.01 -11.28 21.86
C VAL A 126 -1.04 -11.99 23.21
N SER A 127 -2.10 -12.74 23.51
CA SER A 127 -2.21 -13.50 24.76
C SER A 127 -1.22 -14.66 24.84
N SER A 128 -0.85 -15.26 23.70
CA SER A 128 0.09 -16.39 23.63
C SER A 128 1.56 -15.98 23.80
N VAL A 129 1.92 -14.74 23.42
CA VAL A 129 3.31 -14.25 23.48
C VAL A 129 3.60 -13.60 24.83
N HIS A 130 4.12 -14.41 25.77
CA HIS A 130 4.45 -13.97 27.13
C HIS A 130 5.41 -12.75 27.19
N ALA A 131 6.35 -12.65 26.24
CA ALA A 131 7.29 -11.53 26.18
C ALA A 131 6.59 -10.18 26.00
N LEU A 132 5.39 -10.13 25.41
CA LEU A 132 4.63 -8.88 25.27
C LEU A 132 4.09 -8.37 26.61
N GLN A 133 3.99 -9.22 27.63
CA GLN A 133 3.47 -8.86 28.94
C GLN A 133 4.53 -8.22 29.85
N THR A 134 5.81 -8.34 29.48
CA THR A 134 6.93 -7.87 30.30
C THR A 134 7.62 -6.62 29.75
N VAL A 135 7.29 -6.21 28.52
CA VAL A 135 7.86 -5.01 27.89
C VAL A 135 7.07 -3.76 28.28
N ALA A 136 7.70 -2.59 28.12
CA ALA A 136 7.02 -1.31 28.29
C ALA A 136 5.80 -1.20 27.38
N GLU A 137 4.76 -0.51 27.84
CA GLU A 137 3.47 -0.38 27.16
C GLU A 137 3.60 0.16 25.73
N SER A 138 4.42 1.19 25.51
CA SER A 138 4.67 1.75 24.18
C SER A 138 5.33 0.74 23.22
N LYS A 139 6.24 -0.10 23.74
CA LYS A 139 6.84 -1.17 22.96
C LYS A 139 5.83 -2.26 22.65
N ARG A 140 4.96 -2.59 23.61
CA ARG A 140 3.87 -3.55 23.43
C ARG A 140 2.92 -3.09 22.34
N ASP A 141 2.44 -1.84 22.40
CA ASP A 141 1.52 -1.26 21.42
C ASP A 141 2.11 -1.27 20.00
N PHE A 142 3.37 -0.84 19.84
CA PHE A 142 4.06 -0.91 18.55
C PHE A 142 4.13 -2.35 17.98
N VAL A 143 4.41 -3.34 18.82
CA VAL A 143 4.46 -4.75 18.37
C VAL A 143 3.07 -5.27 18.03
N ILE A 144 2.03 -4.92 18.81
CA ILE A 144 0.63 -5.26 18.52
C ILE A 144 0.20 -4.65 17.18
N GLY A 145 0.57 -3.40 16.89
CA GLY A 145 0.34 -2.76 15.59
C GLY A 145 0.92 -3.58 14.42
N ASN A 146 2.14 -4.09 14.57
CA ASN A 146 2.72 -4.99 13.56
C ASN A 146 2.02 -6.35 13.51
N ILE A 147 1.47 -6.87 14.61
CA ILE A 147 0.64 -8.09 14.60
C ILE A 147 -0.63 -7.83 13.80
N LYS A 148 -1.35 -6.72 14.05
CA LYS A 148 -2.53 -6.31 13.27
C LYS A 148 -2.23 -6.32 11.77
N ALA A 149 -1.15 -5.66 11.33
CA ALA A 149 -0.77 -5.63 9.91
C ALA A 149 -0.48 -7.02 9.32
N ARG A 150 0.10 -7.95 10.09
CA ARG A 150 0.33 -9.34 9.64
C ARG A 150 -0.95 -10.16 9.58
N GLU A 151 -1.84 -10.00 10.55
CA GLU A 151 -3.14 -10.68 10.52
C GLU A 151 -4.01 -10.20 9.35
N ARG A 152 -3.90 -8.91 8.95
CA ARG A 152 -4.52 -8.40 7.71
C ARG A 152 -3.98 -9.10 6.47
N MET A 153 -2.67 -9.35 6.41
CA MET A 153 -2.06 -10.13 5.32
C MET A 153 -2.56 -11.57 5.31
N VAL A 154 -2.57 -12.25 6.48
CA VAL A 154 -3.07 -13.63 6.60
C VAL A 154 -4.51 -13.74 6.12
N ALA A 155 -5.38 -12.81 6.52
CA ALA A 155 -6.77 -12.78 6.10
C ALA A 155 -6.92 -12.64 4.57
N GLN A 156 -6.15 -11.74 3.93
CA GLN A 156 -6.18 -11.57 2.48
C GLN A 156 -5.70 -12.83 1.74
N TYR A 157 -4.61 -13.45 2.19
CA TYR A 157 -4.14 -14.70 1.59
C TYR A 157 -5.09 -15.88 1.82
N ALA A 158 -5.80 -15.92 2.96
CA ALA A 158 -6.85 -16.91 3.18
C ALA A 158 -8.02 -16.74 2.20
N VAL A 159 -8.46 -15.50 1.96
CA VAL A 159 -9.48 -15.18 0.95
C VAL A 159 -8.99 -15.52 -0.45
N ALA A 160 -7.76 -15.15 -0.79
CA ALA A 160 -7.15 -15.48 -2.09
C ALA A 160 -7.05 -17.00 -2.31
N GLY A 161 -6.64 -17.76 -1.30
CA GLY A 161 -6.61 -19.22 -1.36
C GLY A 161 -7.99 -19.87 -1.50
N ALA A 162 -9.04 -19.27 -0.94
CA ALA A 162 -10.42 -19.76 -1.08
C ALA A 162 -11.03 -19.48 -2.47
N TYR A 163 -10.52 -18.47 -3.18
CA TYR A 163 -11.02 -18.04 -4.49
C TYR A 163 -10.05 -18.29 -5.65
N ASP A 164 -8.96 -19.04 -5.43
CA ASP A 164 -7.87 -19.24 -6.41
C ASP A 164 -7.39 -17.89 -7.00
N GLY A 165 -7.00 -16.97 -6.12
CA GLY A 165 -6.67 -15.59 -6.46
C GLY A 165 -5.26 -15.15 -6.07
N LEU A 166 -4.94 -13.90 -6.46
CA LEU A 166 -3.71 -13.21 -6.11
C LEU A 166 -3.99 -12.02 -5.19
N VAL A 167 -3.09 -11.77 -4.24
CA VAL A 167 -3.17 -10.62 -3.32
C VAL A 167 -2.48 -9.41 -3.93
N ILE A 168 -3.20 -8.30 -4.02
CA ILE A 168 -2.69 -7.00 -4.45
C ILE A 168 -2.01 -6.28 -3.28
N GLY A 169 -0.87 -5.67 -3.54
CA GLY A 169 -0.15 -4.79 -2.62
C GLY A 169 -0.31 -3.32 -2.98
N THR A 170 -0.27 -2.44 -1.97
CA THR A 170 -0.34 -0.99 -2.16
C THR A 170 1.01 -0.27 -2.02
N ASP A 171 2.10 -1.01 -1.74
CA ASP A 171 3.43 -0.41 -1.61
C ASP A 171 3.82 0.37 -2.88
N HIS A 172 4.40 1.53 -2.64
CA HIS A 172 4.84 2.46 -3.68
C HIS A 172 6.14 3.16 -3.24
N ALA A 173 6.82 3.84 -4.15
CA ALA A 173 8.21 4.28 -3.92
C ALA A 173 8.37 5.21 -2.69
N ALA A 174 7.37 6.03 -2.38
CA ALA A 174 7.42 6.93 -1.22
C ALA A 174 7.28 6.19 0.13
N GLU A 175 6.55 5.07 0.19
CA GLU A 175 6.53 4.19 1.37
C GLU A 175 7.80 3.32 1.41
N ALA A 176 8.20 2.79 0.25
CA ALA A 176 9.36 1.93 0.10
C ALA A 176 10.67 2.62 0.52
N VAL A 177 10.86 3.90 0.19
CA VAL A 177 12.08 4.65 0.58
C VAL A 177 12.16 4.85 2.09
N MET A 178 11.02 5.04 2.74
CA MET A 178 10.92 5.17 4.20
C MET A 178 10.85 3.80 4.90
N GLY A 179 10.73 2.70 4.15
CA GLY A 179 10.49 1.36 4.69
C GLY A 179 9.25 1.32 5.57
N PHE A 180 8.25 2.13 5.23
CA PHE A 180 7.08 2.39 6.05
C PHE A 180 5.95 1.40 5.74
N TYR A 181 6.22 0.15 6.06
CA TYR A 181 5.29 -0.96 6.02
C TYR A 181 5.72 -2.01 7.04
N THR A 182 4.79 -2.88 7.44
CA THR A 182 5.14 -4.03 8.26
C THR A 182 5.78 -5.11 7.39
N LYS A 183 7.01 -5.51 7.71
CA LYS A 183 7.67 -6.61 6.99
C LYS A 183 6.85 -7.89 7.17
N PHE A 184 6.47 -8.50 6.05
CA PHE A 184 5.56 -9.64 5.97
C PHE A 184 4.15 -9.37 6.55
N GLY A 185 3.75 -8.10 6.60
CA GLY A 185 2.36 -7.68 6.79
C GLY A 185 1.83 -7.13 5.47
N ASP A 186 1.47 -5.85 5.44
CA ASP A 186 1.07 -5.11 4.24
C ASP A 186 2.13 -5.12 3.12
N GLY A 187 3.42 -5.27 3.47
CA GLY A 187 4.51 -5.45 2.50
C GLY A 187 4.63 -6.87 1.90
N ALA A 188 3.70 -7.79 2.18
CA ALA A 188 3.65 -9.12 1.55
C ALA A 188 2.41 -9.24 0.67
N PHE A 189 2.65 -9.37 -0.63
CA PHE A 189 1.64 -9.44 -1.69
C PHE A 189 2.24 -10.12 -2.92
N ASP A 190 1.38 -10.56 -3.84
CA ASP A 190 1.81 -11.24 -5.07
C ASP A 190 2.08 -10.24 -6.20
N ILE A 191 1.34 -9.14 -6.24
CA ILE A 191 1.42 -8.12 -7.29
C ILE A 191 1.21 -6.70 -6.74
N GLY A 192 2.09 -5.76 -7.12
CA GLY A 192 2.04 -4.36 -6.68
C GLY A 192 1.84 -3.38 -7.85
N PRO A 193 0.60 -3.00 -8.20
CA PRO A 193 0.34 -2.06 -9.30
C PRO A 193 0.81 -0.63 -9.03
N LEU A 194 1.13 -0.26 -7.78
CA LEU A 194 1.60 1.07 -7.40
C LEU A 194 3.13 1.18 -7.26
N ILE A 195 3.86 0.07 -7.42
CA ILE A 195 5.32 0.04 -7.31
C ILE A 195 5.95 1.11 -8.22
N GLY A 196 6.91 1.86 -7.66
CA GLY A 196 7.60 2.95 -8.35
C GLY A 196 6.89 4.30 -8.29
N LEU A 197 5.61 4.39 -7.89
CA LEU A 197 4.92 5.68 -7.81
C LEU A 197 5.30 6.45 -6.54
N VAL A 198 5.42 7.77 -6.67
CA VAL A 198 5.48 8.68 -5.53
C VAL A 198 4.06 9.12 -5.11
N LYS A 199 3.87 9.72 -3.93
CA LYS A 199 2.53 9.89 -3.33
C LYS A 199 1.61 10.75 -4.21
N HIS A 200 2.12 11.84 -4.81
CA HIS A 200 1.30 12.67 -5.69
C HIS A 200 0.86 11.95 -6.97
N GLN A 201 1.65 11.01 -7.49
CA GLN A 201 1.26 10.23 -8.67
C GLN A 201 0.11 9.27 -8.33
N VAL A 202 0.13 8.66 -7.15
CA VAL A 202 -0.99 7.84 -6.64
C VAL A 202 -2.27 8.67 -6.53
N ARG A 203 -2.18 9.89 -5.98
CA ARG A 203 -3.31 10.84 -5.90
C ARG A 203 -3.81 11.28 -7.28
N ALA A 204 -2.90 11.54 -8.22
CA ALA A 204 -3.25 11.91 -9.59
C ALA A 204 -4.03 10.79 -10.30
N PHE A 205 -3.62 9.53 -10.13
CA PHE A 205 -4.38 8.39 -10.63
C PHE A 205 -5.74 8.26 -9.96
N ALA A 206 -5.83 8.44 -8.64
CA ALA A 206 -7.11 8.43 -7.93
C ALA A 206 -8.11 9.45 -8.52
N HIS A 207 -7.67 10.71 -8.66
CA HIS A 207 -8.48 11.77 -9.25
C HIS A 207 -8.90 11.44 -10.69
N TYR A 208 -7.97 10.98 -11.52
CA TYR A 208 -8.27 10.65 -12.91
C TYR A 208 -9.27 9.48 -13.04
N LEU A 209 -9.22 8.53 -12.11
CA LEU A 209 -10.18 7.42 -12.04
C LEU A 209 -11.55 7.85 -11.48
N GLY A 210 -11.71 9.11 -11.04
CA GLY A 210 -12.97 9.66 -10.55
C GLY A 210 -13.17 9.55 -9.04
N ALA A 211 -12.10 9.30 -8.26
CA ALA A 211 -12.19 9.32 -6.81
C ALA A 211 -12.54 10.72 -6.29
N PRO A 212 -13.44 10.82 -5.30
CA PRO A 212 -13.83 12.11 -4.73
C PRO A 212 -12.69 12.73 -3.90
N ASP A 213 -12.58 14.06 -3.93
CA ASP A 213 -11.47 14.80 -3.31
C ASP A 213 -11.28 14.51 -1.83
N ASN A 214 -12.36 14.21 -1.10
CA ASN A 214 -12.30 13.90 0.33
C ASN A 214 -11.54 12.60 0.60
N LEU A 215 -11.65 11.60 -0.29
CA LEU A 215 -10.91 10.34 -0.18
C LEU A 215 -9.47 10.50 -0.68
N VAL A 216 -9.26 11.24 -1.77
CA VAL A 216 -7.91 11.45 -2.33
C VAL A 216 -7.03 12.25 -1.38
N ASN A 217 -7.61 13.25 -0.72
CA ASN A 217 -6.88 14.14 0.17
C ASN A 217 -6.95 13.78 1.65
N LYS A 218 -7.57 12.64 1.99
CA LYS A 218 -7.53 12.09 3.35
C LYS A 218 -6.09 12.03 3.85
N VAL A 219 -5.92 12.41 5.11
CA VAL A 219 -4.61 12.36 5.78
C VAL A 219 -4.17 10.90 5.85
N PRO A 220 -2.99 10.53 5.29
CA PRO A 220 -2.48 9.17 5.38
C PRO A 220 -2.14 8.79 6.83
N THR A 221 -2.60 7.61 7.24
CA THR A 221 -2.38 7.04 8.57
C THR A 221 -2.29 5.52 8.46
N ALA A 222 -1.36 4.89 9.18
CA ALA A 222 -1.28 3.43 9.24
C ALA A 222 -2.37 2.75 10.12
N ASP A 223 -2.99 3.49 11.04
CA ASP A 223 -4.01 3.02 12.01
C ASP A 223 -3.64 1.67 12.69
N LEU A 224 -2.44 1.64 13.29
CA LEU A 224 -1.87 0.44 13.94
C LEU A 224 -1.76 0.55 15.46
N GLU A 225 -1.40 1.72 15.98
CA GLU A 225 -1.11 1.98 17.40
C GLU A 225 -2.37 2.40 18.16
N ASP A 226 -2.71 1.70 19.26
CA ASP A 226 -3.87 2.02 20.09
C ASP A 226 -3.60 3.24 20.99
N LEU A 227 -2.34 3.55 21.31
CA LEU A 227 -1.97 4.73 22.10
C LEU A 227 -1.97 6.02 21.25
N LYS A 228 -1.88 5.90 19.93
CA LYS A 228 -1.85 7.01 18.97
C LYS A 228 -2.68 6.68 17.72
N PRO A 229 -4.00 6.45 17.87
CA PRO A 229 -4.86 6.11 16.75
C PRO A 229 -4.86 7.27 15.74
N GLY A 230 -4.77 6.93 14.46
CA GLY A 230 -4.74 7.92 13.38
C GLY A 230 -3.51 8.86 13.36
N LEU A 231 -2.38 8.47 13.95
CA LEU A 231 -1.13 9.24 13.82
C LEU A 231 -0.78 9.44 12.32
N PRO A 232 -0.66 10.69 11.83
CA PRO A 232 -0.31 10.92 10.44
C PRO A 232 1.06 10.37 10.11
N ASP A 233 1.18 9.78 8.92
CA ASP A 233 2.43 9.15 8.46
C ASP A 233 3.59 10.17 8.44
N GLU A 234 3.33 11.39 7.97
CA GLU A 234 4.34 12.47 7.94
C GLU A 234 4.86 12.85 9.33
N VAL A 235 4.03 12.72 10.37
CA VAL A 235 4.44 12.95 11.77
C VAL A 235 5.31 11.79 12.25
N ALA A 236 4.94 10.55 11.94
CA ALA A 236 5.73 9.35 12.27
C ALA A 236 7.08 9.33 11.53
N HIS A 237 7.09 9.71 10.26
CA HIS A 237 8.29 9.87 9.44
C HIS A 237 9.11 11.07 9.89
N GLY A 238 8.45 12.12 10.37
CA GLY A 238 8.96 13.48 10.53
C GLY A 238 9.65 14.01 9.27
N VAL A 239 9.07 13.69 8.10
CA VAL A 239 9.38 14.21 6.76
C VAL A 239 8.06 14.20 5.99
N SER A 240 7.76 15.26 5.23
CA SER A 240 6.54 15.34 4.44
C SER A 240 6.60 14.45 3.19
N TYR A 241 5.44 14.01 2.67
CA TYR A 241 5.38 13.35 1.37
C TYR A 241 5.82 14.28 0.24
N GLY A 242 5.63 15.60 0.38
CA GLY A 242 6.15 16.58 -0.57
C GLY A 242 7.67 16.53 -0.69
N ASP A 243 8.38 16.43 0.45
CA ASP A 243 9.83 16.29 0.47
C ASP A 243 10.28 14.90 -0.03
N ILE A 244 9.56 13.83 0.31
CA ILE A 244 9.87 12.48 -0.17
C ILE A 244 9.71 12.39 -1.69
N ASP A 245 8.62 12.89 -2.24
CA ASP A 245 8.36 12.94 -3.67
C ASP A 245 9.42 13.79 -4.40
N ALA A 246 9.73 14.98 -3.85
CA ALA A 246 10.79 15.84 -4.37
C ALA A 246 12.16 15.13 -4.37
N PHE A 247 12.49 14.43 -3.27
CA PHE A 247 13.72 13.66 -3.16
C PHE A 247 13.80 12.58 -4.25
N LEU A 248 12.73 11.78 -4.42
CA LEU A 248 12.67 10.66 -5.37
C LEU A 248 12.67 11.14 -6.84
N HIS A 249 12.25 12.37 -7.10
CA HIS A 249 12.35 13.00 -8.42
C HIS A 249 13.63 13.84 -8.62
N GLY A 250 14.61 13.72 -7.73
CA GLY A 250 15.90 14.40 -7.85
C GLY A 250 15.82 15.93 -7.69
N LYS A 251 14.76 16.43 -7.07
CA LYS A 251 14.58 17.86 -6.78
C LYS A 251 15.31 18.23 -5.48
N SER A 252 15.54 19.52 -5.29
CA SER A 252 16.15 20.05 -4.07
C SER A 252 15.21 19.88 -2.88
N VAL A 253 15.76 19.42 -1.75
CA VAL A 253 15.08 19.29 -0.45
C VAL A 253 15.98 19.85 0.66
N SER A 254 15.44 20.08 1.85
CA SER A 254 16.25 20.53 3.00
C SER A 254 17.32 19.49 3.38
N SER A 255 18.41 19.93 3.99
CA SER A 255 19.48 19.03 4.47
C SER A 255 18.96 17.99 5.45
N ASP A 256 18.00 18.38 6.29
CA ASP A 256 17.42 17.52 7.31
C ASP A 256 16.53 16.45 6.69
N ALA A 257 15.67 16.83 5.72
CA ALA A 257 14.86 15.88 4.97
C ALA A 257 15.73 14.89 4.18
N PHE A 258 16.75 15.40 3.45
CA PHE A 258 17.69 14.57 2.70
C PHE A 258 18.34 13.51 3.60
N LYS A 259 18.95 13.95 4.71
CA LYS A 259 19.64 13.07 5.64
C LYS A 259 18.68 12.02 6.20
N LYS A 260 17.49 12.44 6.60
CA LYS A 260 16.50 11.55 7.22
C LYS A 260 16.00 10.49 6.26
N ILE A 261 15.73 10.85 5.00
CA ILE A 261 15.33 9.91 3.95
C ILE A 261 16.45 8.90 3.69
N VAL A 262 17.69 9.36 3.47
CA VAL A 262 18.85 8.48 3.20
C VAL A 262 19.14 7.53 4.36
N ASP A 263 19.17 8.05 5.60
CA ASP A 263 19.39 7.23 6.80
C ASP A 263 18.29 6.17 6.96
N THR A 264 17.03 6.55 6.72
CA THR A 264 15.88 5.63 6.84
C THR A 264 15.90 4.57 5.75
N TYR A 265 16.23 4.96 4.52
CA TYR A 265 16.42 4.03 3.41
C TYR A 265 17.47 2.98 3.78
N HIS A 266 18.67 3.38 4.22
CA HIS A 266 19.70 2.41 4.58
C HIS A 266 19.31 1.51 5.77
N LYS A 267 18.71 2.06 6.83
CA LYS A 267 18.26 1.28 7.99
C LYS A 267 17.18 0.24 7.66
N SER A 268 16.33 0.54 6.67
CA SER A 268 15.21 -0.32 6.27
C SER A 268 15.54 -1.26 5.09
N MET A 269 16.79 -1.33 4.62
CA MET A 269 17.19 -2.16 3.48
C MET A 269 16.78 -3.63 3.62
N HIS A 270 16.79 -4.16 4.84
CA HIS A 270 16.39 -5.53 5.13
C HIS A 270 14.91 -5.80 4.82
N LYS A 271 14.05 -4.78 4.68
CA LYS A 271 12.64 -4.94 4.30
C LYS A 271 12.45 -5.12 2.80
N ARG A 272 13.33 -4.55 1.97
CA ARG A 272 13.28 -4.59 0.49
C ARG A 272 14.09 -5.71 -0.15
N LYS A 273 14.61 -6.64 0.65
CA LYS A 273 15.36 -7.81 0.19
C LYS A 273 14.74 -9.08 0.75
N LEU A 274 14.85 -10.16 -0.02
CA LEU A 274 14.66 -11.51 0.49
C LEU A 274 15.58 -11.78 1.69
N PRO A 275 15.26 -12.77 2.54
CA PRO A 275 16.14 -13.17 3.64
C PRO A 275 17.58 -13.39 3.16
N ILE A 276 18.55 -12.87 3.93
CA ILE A 276 19.97 -12.94 3.58
C ILE A 276 20.48 -14.34 3.90
N GLY A 277 21.08 -15.01 2.90
CA GLY A 277 21.82 -16.27 3.06
C GLY A 277 23.35 -16.04 2.95
N PRO A 278 24.16 -17.01 3.42
CA PRO A 278 25.62 -17.01 3.21
C PRO A 278 26.02 -17.15 1.75
#